data_AF-A0A972DMM5-F1
#
_entry.id   AF-A0A972DMM5-F1
#
_cell.length_a   1.000
_cell.length_b   1.000
_cell.length_c   1.000
_cell.angle_alpha   90.00
_cell.angle_beta   90.00
_cell.angle_gamma   90.00
#
_symmetry.space_group_name_H-M   'P 1'
#
loop_
_entity.id
_entity.type
_entity.pdbx_description
1 polymer ?
#
loop_
_entity_poly.entity_id
_entity_poly.type
_entity_poly.pdbx_seq_one_letter_code
_entity_poly.pdbx_strand_id
1 'polypeptide(L)'
;MKRLPQFALITILLVPTAALGAAEPDPPEGFRAIFNGKDLAGWHGLNPHSAANLSGEKREANLARQRAEFPKHWRVENGELVNGGHGPYATTDEEFGDIEFLIEYRTVPKADSGIYLRGVPQVQIWDWHQVFNPKNPHRKPHLGSGGLFNNTPGKPGRDPLVLADKPFGEWNRFRIRQIGDRTWVWLNDKLVVDGCVMENYWDRSKPLPAKGPIMLQTHGGEIRWRNLFVREIGPDRPAVRVEKDVAYLEPERAEKADLYLPPVCEPGRKYPGIVIIHGGGWTGGDKGGGRESNIGTTLAEQGYVCMSINYALAGPGAATFPQNIQECKRAVRWLRKNAARLQLDSERIGAIGGSAGGHLTALLAVSGPEVGIDPQEDADYSCRIQAAVPLYPHCAASWEGQVPPKPYTSLPMFAQPLADAPALWDSASPIKHLSKDDPPMLILHGTADKTTPLDQSQRFCRAANESGVPCELMIIEGAPHSFHLQPRQQDLRPVVIGFFDKHLKPNG
;
A
#
# COMPACT_ATOMS: atom_id res chain seq x y z
N MET A 1 -86.31 -21.70 -40.82
CA MET A 1 -84.93 -21.87 -40.31
C MET A 1 -83.97 -21.13 -41.23
N LYS A 2 -83.56 -19.91 -40.86
CA LYS A 2 -82.62 -19.06 -41.61
C LYS A 2 -81.21 -19.30 -41.04
N ARG A 3 -80.22 -19.61 -41.89
CA ARG A 3 -78.79 -19.60 -41.51
C ARG A 3 -78.23 -18.18 -41.71
N LEU A 4 -77.68 -17.59 -40.65
CA LEU A 4 -76.92 -16.34 -40.69
C LEU A 4 -75.47 -16.60 -41.14
N PRO A 5 -74.77 -15.60 -41.72
CA PRO A 5 -73.36 -15.70 -42.07
C PRO A 5 -72.46 -15.37 -40.87
N GLN A 6 -71.36 -16.10 -40.73
CA GLN A 6 -70.29 -15.83 -39.75
C GLN A 6 -69.48 -14.59 -40.19
N PHE A 7 -69.48 -13.56 -39.36
CA PHE A 7 -68.51 -12.46 -39.42
C PHE A 7 -67.18 -12.93 -38.81
N ALA A 8 -66.10 -12.82 -39.58
CA ALA A 8 -64.74 -12.98 -39.06
C ALA A 8 -64.36 -11.74 -38.24
N LEU A 9 -64.11 -11.93 -36.95
CA LEU A 9 -63.58 -10.91 -36.05
C LEU A 9 -62.09 -10.74 -36.35
N ILE A 10 -61.69 -9.59 -36.92
CA ILE A 10 -60.29 -9.18 -36.99
C ILE A 10 -59.91 -8.63 -35.63
N THR A 11 -59.14 -9.40 -34.86
CA THR A 11 -58.56 -8.96 -33.60
C THR A 11 -57.37 -8.04 -33.90
N ILE A 12 -57.55 -6.73 -33.73
CA ILE A 12 -56.46 -5.77 -33.73
C ILE A 12 -55.67 -5.98 -32.43
N LEU A 13 -54.50 -6.62 -32.54
CA LEU A 13 -53.50 -6.69 -31.48
C LEU A 13 -52.91 -5.29 -31.30
N LEU A 14 -53.42 -4.54 -30.33
CA LEU A 14 -52.72 -3.40 -29.76
C LEU A 14 -51.50 -3.93 -29.01
N VAL A 15 -50.32 -3.85 -29.63
CA VAL A 15 -49.05 -4.01 -28.93
C VAL A 15 -48.86 -2.74 -28.09
N PRO A 16 -48.82 -2.84 -26.75
CA PRO A 16 -48.47 -1.69 -25.94
C PRO A 16 -47.00 -1.36 -26.22
N THR A 17 -46.74 -0.20 -26.80
CA THR A 17 -45.42 0.41 -26.78
C THR A 17 -45.11 0.76 -25.33
N ALA A 18 -44.55 -0.21 -24.60
CA ALA A 18 -43.86 0.10 -23.35
C ALA A 18 -42.72 1.05 -23.73
N ALA A 19 -42.85 2.32 -23.31
CA ALA A 19 -41.69 3.18 -23.23
C ALA A 19 -40.71 2.46 -22.30
N LEU A 20 -39.65 1.84 -22.87
CA LEU A 20 -38.54 1.33 -22.08
C LEU A 20 -37.91 2.53 -21.39
N GLY A 21 -38.34 2.81 -20.16
CA GLY A 21 -37.57 3.64 -19.26
C GLY A 21 -36.18 3.04 -19.11
N ALA A 22 -35.15 3.88 -19.11
CA ALA A 22 -33.79 3.44 -18.83
C ALA A 22 -33.78 2.64 -17.52
N ALA A 23 -33.18 1.44 -17.54
CA ALA A 23 -33.03 0.65 -16.33
C ALA A 23 -32.27 1.46 -15.27
N GLU A 24 -32.73 1.41 -14.03
CA GLU A 24 -32.00 2.06 -12.93
C GLU A 24 -30.59 1.46 -12.81
N PRO A 25 -29.57 2.26 -12.42
CA PRO A 25 -28.22 1.75 -12.25
C PRO A 25 -28.19 0.57 -11.28
N ASP A 26 -27.61 -0.56 -11.72
CA ASP A 26 -27.49 -1.80 -10.93
C ASP A 26 -26.00 -2.03 -10.58
N PRO A 27 -25.51 -1.46 -9.46
CA PRO A 27 -24.11 -1.58 -9.08
C PRO A 27 -23.78 -3.00 -8.61
N PRO A 28 -22.59 -3.54 -8.95
CA PRO A 28 -22.10 -4.79 -8.39
C PRO A 28 -21.96 -4.74 -6.86
N GLU A 29 -21.91 -5.91 -6.22
CA GLU A 29 -21.74 -6.02 -4.77
C GLU A 29 -20.56 -5.18 -4.25
N GLY A 30 -20.84 -4.37 -3.23
CA GLY A 30 -19.86 -3.48 -2.61
C GLY A 30 -19.59 -2.17 -3.36
N PHE A 31 -20.27 -1.92 -4.49
CA PHE A 31 -20.23 -0.64 -5.20
C PHE A 31 -21.54 0.13 -5.01
N ARG A 32 -21.46 1.46 -5.16
CA ARG A 32 -22.63 2.35 -5.27
C ARG A 32 -22.57 3.15 -6.56
N ALA A 33 -23.73 3.50 -7.11
CA ALA A 33 -23.81 4.39 -8.26
C ALA A 33 -23.57 5.86 -7.85
N ILE A 34 -22.73 6.56 -8.62
CA ILE A 34 -22.48 8.01 -8.48
C ILE A 34 -23.17 8.82 -9.58
N PHE A 35 -23.82 8.14 -10.52
CA PHE A 35 -24.68 8.73 -11.53
C PHE A 35 -26.04 8.05 -11.48
N ASN A 36 -27.10 8.85 -11.38
CA ASN A 36 -28.46 8.35 -11.14
C ASN A 36 -29.19 7.87 -12.41
N GLY A 37 -28.61 8.09 -13.60
CA GLY A 37 -29.23 7.72 -14.89
C GLY A 37 -30.45 8.56 -15.27
N LYS A 38 -30.79 9.62 -14.54
CA LYS A 38 -32.03 10.39 -14.71
C LYS A 38 -31.76 11.86 -15.03
N ASP A 39 -30.84 12.50 -14.31
CA ASP A 39 -30.53 13.92 -14.45
C ASP A 39 -29.06 14.21 -14.09
N LEU A 40 -28.70 15.49 -14.01
CA LEU A 40 -27.34 15.94 -13.70
C LEU A 40 -27.09 16.16 -12.21
N ALA A 41 -27.99 15.72 -11.31
CA ALA A 41 -27.82 15.90 -9.87
C ALA A 41 -26.55 15.20 -9.37
N GLY A 42 -25.81 15.87 -8.49
CA GLY A 42 -24.50 15.40 -7.99
C GLY A 42 -23.32 15.75 -8.90
N TRP A 43 -23.56 16.51 -9.98
CA TRP A 43 -22.54 16.92 -10.95
C TRP A 43 -22.59 18.42 -11.23
N HIS A 44 -21.42 19.01 -11.44
CA HIS A 44 -21.27 20.40 -11.87
C HIS A 44 -20.16 20.57 -12.92
N GLY A 45 -20.18 21.73 -13.60
CA GLY A 45 -19.16 22.08 -14.59
C GLY A 45 -17.89 22.64 -13.97
N LEU A 46 -16.76 21.99 -14.24
CA LEU A 46 -15.43 22.52 -13.92
C LEU A 46 -14.38 22.01 -14.92
N ASN A 47 -13.76 22.90 -15.68
CA ASN A 47 -12.51 22.65 -16.40
C ASN A 47 -11.34 23.17 -15.54
N PRO A 48 -10.53 22.27 -14.96
CA PRO A 48 -9.51 22.64 -13.97
C PRO A 48 -8.39 23.48 -14.58
N HIS A 49 -8.07 23.32 -15.87
CA HIS A 49 -7.06 24.14 -16.54
C HIS A 49 -7.45 25.61 -16.63
N SER A 50 -8.74 25.91 -16.74
CA SER A 50 -9.24 27.29 -16.79
C SER A 50 -9.29 27.97 -15.41
N ALA A 51 -9.29 27.17 -14.34
CA ALA A 51 -9.38 27.64 -12.96
C ALA A 51 -8.03 27.62 -12.22
N ALA A 52 -7.06 26.80 -12.66
CA ALA A 52 -5.82 26.52 -11.94
C ALA A 52 -4.99 27.76 -11.57
N ASN A 53 -4.96 28.76 -12.47
CA ASN A 53 -4.15 29.98 -12.29
C ASN A 53 -4.98 31.18 -11.82
N LEU A 54 -6.26 30.99 -11.46
CA LEU A 54 -7.14 32.06 -10.98
C LEU A 54 -7.23 32.04 -9.44
N SER A 55 -7.42 33.21 -8.84
CA SER A 55 -7.62 33.38 -7.41
C SER A 55 -8.69 34.45 -7.12
N GLY A 56 -9.23 34.45 -5.90
CA GLY A 56 -10.21 35.42 -5.44
C GLY A 56 -11.46 35.49 -6.32
N GLU A 57 -12.00 36.70 -6.50
CA GLU A 57 -13.24 36.96 -7.26
C GLU A 57 -13.18 36.45 -8.71
N LYS A 58 -12.00 36.50 -9.35
CA LYS A 58 -11.84 35.99 -10.72
C LYS A 58 -12.05 34.49 -10.80
N ARG A 59 -11.61 33.74 -9.77
CA ARG A 59 -11.85 32.30 -9.68
C ARG A 59 -13.33 32.02 -9.44
N GLU A 60 -13.96 32.71 -8.50
CA GLU A 60 -15.39 32.54 -8.22
C GLU A 60 -16.27 32.84 -9.44
N ALA A 61 -16.01 33.94 -10.15
CA ALA A 61 -16.73 34.28 -11.38
C ALA A 61 -16.52 33.23 -12.48
N ASN A 62 -15.30 32.69 -12.61
CA ASN A 62 -15.02 31.62 -13.56
C ASN A 62 -15.77 30.32 -13.19
N LEU A 63 -15.76 29.91 -11.92
CA LEU A 63 -16.48 28.73 -11.44
C LEU A 63 -18.00 28.88 -11.64
N ALA A 64 -18.56 30.05 -11.30
CA ALA A 64 -19.98 30.34 -11.50
C ALA A 64 -20.39 30.25 -12.98
N ARG A 65 -19.59 30.83 -13.88
CA ARG A 65 -19.81 30.72 -15.33
C ARG A 65 -19.79 29.27 -15.80
N GLN A 66 -18.82 28.47 -15.35
CA GLN A 66 -18.72 27.07 -15.75
C GLN A 66 -19.90 26.23 -15.23
N ARG A 67 -20.35 26.47 -14.00
CA ARG A 67 -21.57 25.84 -13.46
C ARG A 67 -22.81 26.19 -14.29
N ALA A 68 -22.94 27.44 -14.75
CA ALA A 68 -24.04 27.86 -15.61
C ALA A 68 -23.97 27.32 -17.06
N GLU A 69 -22.76 27.04 -17.56
CA GLU A 69 -22.55 26.42 -18.89
C GLU A 69 -22.77 24.91 -18.89
N PHE A 70 -22.54 24.23 -17.77
CA PHE A 70 -22.61 22.77 -17.65
C PHE A 70 -23.89 22.13 -18.24
N PRO A 71 -25.12 22.51 -17.83
CA PRO A 71 -26.34 21.89 -18.34
C PRO A 71 -26.65 22.25 -19.81
N LYS A 72 -25.90 23.17 -20.43
CA LYS A 72 -26.02 23.48 -21.87
C LYS A 72 -25.26 22.48 -22.74
N HIS A 73 -24.31 21.76 -22.16
CA HIS A 73 -23.40 20.85 -22.87
C HIS A 73 -23.55 19.39 -22.44
N TRP A 74 -24.02 19.15 -21.22
CA TRP A 74 -24.27 17.83 -20.68
C TRP A 74 -25.77 17.56 -20.60
N ARG A 75 -26.17 16.33 -20.93
CA ARG A 75 -27.56 15.85 -20.82
C ARG A 75 -27.57 14.39 -20.43
N VAL A 76 -28.74 13.93 -19.96
CA VAL A 76 -29.00 12.50 -19.79
C VAL A 76 -29.88 12.01 -20.93
N GLU A 77 -29.45 10.95 -21.60
CA GLU A 77 -30.15 10.35 -22.74
C GLU A 77 -30.12 8.82 -22.56
N ASN A 78 -31.28 8.18 -22.42
CA ASN A 78 -31.40 6.72 -22.23
C ASN A 78 -30.58 6.16 -21.05
N GLY A 79 -30.49 6.89 -19.93
CA GLY A 79 -29.68 6.48 -18.78
C GLY A 79 -28.17 6.69 -18.95
N GLU A 80 -27.75 7.38 -20.02
CA GLU A 80 -26.36 7.69 -20.32
C GLU A 80 -26.10 9.18 -20.09
N LEU A 81 -24.95 9.51 -19.51
CA LEU A 81 -24.46 10.88 -19.42
C LEU A 81 -23.75 11.22 -20.74
N VAL A 82 -24.24 12.22 -21.47
CA VAL A 82 -23.81 12.55 -22.83
C VAL A 82 -23.25 13.96 -22.92
N ASN A 83 -22.10 14.10 -23.59
CA ASN A 83 -21.53 15.39 -23.97
C ASN A 83 -21.08 15.37 -25.44
N GLY A 84 -21.31 16.46 -26.16
CA GLY A 84 -20.99 16.59 -27.60
C GLY A 84 -19.54 16.94 -27.95
N GLY A 85 -18.62 17.03 -26.98
CA GLY A 85 -17.22 17.39 -27.19
C GLY A 85 -16.83 18.82 -26.75
N HIS A 86 -17.73 19.52 -26.05
CA HIS A 86 -17.57 20.94 -25.68
C HIS A 86 -18.04 21.24 -24.26
N GLY A 87 -17.64 22.40 -23.76
CA GLY A 87 -18.02 22.90 -22.44
C GLY A 87 -17.10 22.43 -21.31
N PRO A 88 -17.48 22.68 -20.05
CA PRO A 88 -16.72 22.25 -18.89
C PRO A 88 -16.83 20.73 -18.66
N TYR A 89 -15.93 20.18 -17.85
CA TYR A 89 -15.96 18.74 -17.51
C TYR A 89 -17.12 18.46 -16.54
N ALA A 90 -17.71 17.27 -16.64
CA ALA A 90 -18.64 16.80 -15.61
C ALA A 90 -17.82 16.42 -14.38
N THR A 91 -18.01 17.18 -13.30
CA THR A 91 -17.26 17.03 -12.05
C THR A 91 -18.21 16.65 -10.93
N THR A 92 -17.88 15.62 -10.16
CA THR A 92 -18.70 15.23 -9.01
C THR A 92 -18.74 16.33 -7.96
N ASP A 93 -19.90 16.54 -7.34
CA ASP A 93 -20.00 17.37 -6.13
C ASP A 93 -19.32 16.69 -4.93
N GLU A 94 -19.26 15.36 -4.94
CA GLU A 94 -18.59 14.53 -3.96
C GLU A 94 -17.07 14.41 -4.22
N GLU A 95 -16.30 14.27 -3.14
CA GLU A 95 -14.86 14.01 -3.18
C GLU A 95 -14.53 12.59 -2.69
N PHE A 96 -13.60 11.94 -3.39
CA PHE A 96 -13.24 10.55 -3.18
C PHE A 96 -11.78 10.40 -2.75
N GLY A 97 -11.54 9.47 -1.83
CA GLY A 97 -10.19 9.07 -1.41
C GLY A 97 -9.67 7.86 -2.18
N ASP A 98 -9.26 6.83 -1.47
CA ASP A 98 -8.92 5.54 -2.08
C ASP A 98 -10.20 4.89 -2.60
N ILE A 99 -10.18 4.45 -3.85
CA ILE A 99 -11.38 3.93 -4.53
C ILE A 99 -11.05 2.79 -5.47
N GLU A 100 -12.06 1.97 -5.71
CA GLU A 100 -12.21 1.23 -6.94
C GLU A 100 -13.39 1.83 -7.72
N PHE A 101 -13.15 2.17 -8.97
CA PHE A 101 -14.10 2.85 -9.83
C PHE A 101 -14.34 2.03 -11.10
N LEU A 102 -15.60 1.65 -11.31
CA LEU A 102 -16.08 1.04 -12.54
C LEU A 102 -16.80 2.11 -13.35
N ILE A 103 -16.49 2.16 -14.64
CA ILE A 103 -17.15 3.09 -15.55
C ILE A 103 -17.12 2.55 -16.96
N GLU A 104 -18.22 2.72 -17.69
CA GLU A 104 -18.28 2.43 -19.11
C GLU A 104 -18.33 3.72 -19.91
N TYR A 105 -17.63 3.72 -21.05
CA TYR A 105 -17.65 4.83 -21.99
C TYR A 105 -17.82 4.36 -23.43
N ARG A 106 -18.42 5.22 -24.24
CA ARG A 106 -18.52 5.07 -25.69
C ARG A 106 -18.19 6.42 -26.32
N THR A 107 -17.37 6.41 -27.37
CA THR A 107 -16.94 7.63 -28.06
C THR A 107 -16.81 7.42 -29.57
N VAL A 108 -16.52 8.52 -30.26
CA VAL A 108 -16.43 8.64 -31.72
C VAL A 108 -14.98 8.87 -32.15
N PRO A 109 -14.63 8.63 -33.43
CA PRO A 109 -13.31 8.96 -33.94
C PRO A 109 -12.95 10.44 -33.69
N LYS A 110 -11.67 10.71 -33.50
CA LYS A 110 -11.06 12.04 -33.23
C LYS A 110 -11.41 12.67 -31.88
N ALA A 111 -12.21 12.02 -31.05
CA ALA A 111 -12.45 12.47 -29.68
C ALA A 111 -11.19 12.32 -28.81
N ASP A 112 -11.07 13.20 -27.82
CA ASP A 112 -10.06 13.18 -26.75
C ASP A 112 -10.81 13.35 -25.43
N SER A 113 -10.52 12.47 -24.46
CA SER A 113 -11.19 12.50 -23.17
C SER A 113 -10.33 11.80 -22.12
N GLY A 114 -10.85 11.69 -20.90
CA GLY A 114 -10.23 10.96 -19.82
C GLY A 114 -10.96 11.18 -18.52
N ILE A 115 -10.51 10.45 -17.52
CA ILE A 115 -11.07 10.41 -16.18
C ILE A 115 -10.03 10.97 -15.23
N TYR A 116 -10.31 12.16 -14.69
CA TYR A 116 -9.52 12.76 -13.63
C TYR A 116 -9.89 12.10 -12.31
N LEU A 117 -8.86 11.77 -11.53
CA LEU A 117 -8.99 11.19 -10.19
C LEU A 117 -8.51 12.22 -9.17
N ARG A 118 -9.33 12.52 -8.18
CA ARG A 118 -9.05 13.53 -7.14
C ARG A 118 -8.73 14.93 -7.69
N GLY A 119 -9.36 15.30 -8.79
CA GLY A 119 -9.10 16.56 -9.51
C GLY A 119 -7.71 16.65 -10.15
N VAL A 120 -6.94 15.55 -10.18
CA VAL A 120 -5.63 15.46 -10.82
C VAL A 120 -5.76 14.70 -12.14
N PRO A 121 -4.98 15.06 -13.19
CA PRO A 121 -5.11 14.48 -14.53
C PRO A 121 -4.90 12.98 -14.63
N GLN A 122 -5.08 12.50 -15.85
CA GLN A 122 -6.17 11.57 -16.09
C GLN A 122 -5.71 10.18 -16.50
N VAL A 123 -6.58 9.20 -16.21
CA VAL A 123 -6.64 7.97 -17.02
C VAL A 123 -7.18 8.39 -18.38
N GLN A 124 -6.30 8.37 -19.38
CA GLN A 124 -6.55 8.98 -20.68
C GLN A 124 -7.40 8.10 -21.60
N ILE A 125 -8.27 8.71 -22.40
CA ILE A 125 -9.00 8.09 -23.50
C ILE A 125 -8.53 8.73 -24.81
N TRP A 126 -8.12 7.91 -25.77
CA TRP A 126 -7.61 8.35 -27.06
C TRP A 126 -8.42 7.80 -28.23
N ASP A 127 -8.39 8.54 -29.33
CA ASP A 127 -8.52 7.91 -30.65
C ASP A 127 -7.17 7.30 -31.05
N TRP A 128 -7.07 5.97 -30.97
CA TRP A 128 -5.85 5.22 -31.29
C TRP A 128 -5.53 5.16 -32.80
N HIS A 129 -6.43 5.63 -33.67
CA HIS A 129 -6.14 5.81 -35.10
C HIS A 129 -5.42 7.14 -35.39
N GLN A 130 -5.26 8.03 -34.41
CA GLN A 130 -4.50 9.26 -34.61
C GLN A 130 -3.05 8.96 -35.01
N VAL A 131 -2.64 9.56 -36.13
CA VAL A 131 -1.29 9.40 -36.69
C VAL A 131 -0.26 9.99 -35.70
N PHE A 132 0.79 9.22 -35.41
CA PHE A 132 1.90 9.69 -34.60
C PHE A 132 2.50 10.98 -35.17
N ASN A 133 2.56 12.02 -34.34
CA ASN A 133 3.11 13.31 -34.71
C ASN A 133 4.56 13.41 -34.22
N PRO A 134 5.57 13.38 -35.10
CA PRO A 134 6.98 13.46 -34.69
C PRO A 134 7.34 14.78 -34.00
N LYS A 135 6.54 15.84 -34.17
CA LYS A 135 6.72 17.11 -33.44
C LYS A 135 6.29 17.03 -31.98
N ASN A 136 5.50 16.02 -31.62
CA ASN A 136 5.04 15.76 -30.26
C ASN A 136 5.31 14.28 -29.90
N PRO A 137 6.58 13.87 -29.78
CA PRO A 137 6.95 12.45 -29.67
C PRO A 137 6.42 11.75 -28.42
N HIS A 138 6.01 12.53 -27.42
CA HIS A 138 5.45 12.04 -26.17
C HIS A 138 3.92 11.83 -26.21
N ARG A 139 3.25 12.30 -27.28
CA ARG A 139 1.83 12.05 -27.52
C ARG A 139 1.71 10.80 -28.39
N LYS A 140 1.40 9.66 -27.75
CA LYS A 140 1.37 8.35 -28.40
C LYS A 140 -0.04 7.72 -28.38
N PRO A 141 -1.02 8.33 -29.07
CA PRO A 141 -2.40 7.84 -29.05
C PRO A 141 -2.53 6.43 -29.65
N HIS A 142 -1.65 6.07 -30.58
CA HIS A 142 -1.56 4.73 -31.18
C HIS A 142 -1.30 3.59 -30.17
N LEU A 143 -0.90 3.90 -28.94
CA LEU A 143 -0.76 2.89 -27.88
C LEU A 143 -2.10 2.54 -27.21
N GLY A 144 -3.15 3.31 -27.47
CA GLY A 144 -4.48 3.11 -26.89
C GLY A 144 -4.74 3.95 -25.63
N SER A 145 -5.90 3.68 -25.03
CA SER A 145 -6.41 4.35 -23.84
C SER A 145 -5.94 3.67 -22.55
N GLY A 146 -6.22 4.32 -21.40
CA GLY A 146 -5.99 3.80 -20.06
C GLY A 146 -4.66 4.19 -19.43
N GLY A 147 -3.70 4.68 -20.22
CA GLY A 147 -2.41 5.16 -19.72
C GLY A 147 -2.51 6.47 -18.91
N LEU A 148 -1.51 6.71 -18.06
CA LEU A 148 -1.34 7.92 -17.25
C LEU A 148 -0.52 8.98 -18.02
N PHE A 149 -0.97 9.38 -19.20
CA PHE A 149 -0.17 10.17 -20.16
C PHE A 149 0.34 11.53 -19.62
N ASN A 150 -0.25 12.03 -18.53
CA ASN A 150 0.18 13.26 -17.86
C ASN A 150 1.42 13.08 -16.94
N ASN A 151 1.77 11.85 -16.59
CA ASN A 151 3.02 11.53 -15.90
C ASN A 151 4.23 11.94 -16.75
N THR A 152 5.36 12.23 -16.12
CA THR A 152 6.62 12.57 -16.79
C THR A 152 6.98 11.53 -17.87
N PRO A 153 7.43 11.94 -19.08
CA PRO A 153 7.84 11.01 -20.13
C PRO A 153 8.81 9.94 -19.63
N GLY A 154 8.56 8.67 -20.00
CA GLY A 154 9.38 7.52 -19.61
C GLY A 154 9.06 6.93 -18.23
N LYS A 155 8.14 7.51 -17.45
CA LYS A 155 7.70 6.92 -16.18
C LYS A 155 6.79 5.70 -16.41
N PRO A 156 6.89 4.66 -15.54
CA PRO A 156 5.96 3.54 -15.55
C PRO A 156 4.50 3.98 -15.49
N GLY A 157 3.64 3.27 -16.23
CA GLY A 157 2.19 3.53 -16.29
C GLY A 157 1.77 4.71 -17.16
N ARG A 158 2.71 5.54 -17.64
CA ARG A 158 2.39 6.62 -18.59
C ARG A 158 1.78 6.07 -19.88
N ASP A 159 2.53 5.17 -20.52
CA ASP A 159 2.10 4.46 -21.71
C ASP A 159 1.38 3.16 -21.27
N PRO A 160 0.22 2.81 -21.86
CA PRO A 160 -0.50 1.60 -21.48
C PRO A 160 0.29 0.34 -21.85
N LEU A 161 0.15 -0.72 -21.05
CA LEU A 161 0.85 -2.00 -21.27
C LEU A 161 0.42 -2.69 -22.57
N VAL A 162 -0.86 -2.56 -22.93
CA VAL A 162 -1.45 -3.17 -24.12
C VAL A 162 -2.51 -2.23 -24.70
N LEU A 163 -2.67 -2.25 -26.02
CA LEU A 163 -3.82 -1.64 -26.68
C LEU A 163 -5.04 -2.54 -26.42
N ALA A 164 -6.00 -2.02 -25.66
CA ALA A 164 -7.18 -2.77 -25.21
C ALA A 164 -8.51 -2.12 -25.61
N ASP A 165 -8.48 -1.01 -26.34
CA ASP A 165 -9.66 -0.30 -26.86
C ASP A 165 -10.49 -1.20 -27.79
N LYS A 166 -11.82 -1.10 -27.65
CA LYS A 166 -12.78 -1.62 -28.63
C LYS A 166 -13.06 -0.58 -29.71
N PRO A 167 -13.51 -0.99 -30.92
CA PRO A 167 -13.89 -0.08 -32.00
C PRO A 167 -14.82 1.06 -31.58
N PHE A 168 -14.72 2.21 -32.25
CA PHE A 168 -15.60 3.34 -31.99
C PHE A 168 -17.08 2.99 -32.16
N GLY A 169 -17.93 3.55 -31.30
CA GLY A 169 -19.34 3.19 -31.21
C GLY A 169 -19.63 1.98 -30.29
N GLU A 170 -18.61 1.21 -29.90
CA GLU A 170 -18.75 0.17 -28.88
C GLU A 170 -18.52 0.70 -27.46
N TRP A 171 -19.08 -0.01 -26.48
CA TRP A 171 -18.87 0.27 -25.07
C TRP A 171 -17.56 -0.35 -24.57
N ASN A 172 -16.67 0.53 -24.14
CA ASN A 172 -15.46 0.21 -23.39
C ASN A 172 -15.76 0.25 -21.90
N ARG A 173 -15.04 -0.58 -21.13
CA ARG A 173 -15.17 -0.64 -19.67
C ARG A 173 -13.83 -0.41 -19.00
N PHE A 174 -13.77 0.57 -18.11
CA PHE A 174 -12.70 0.72 -17.15
C PHE A 174 -13.05 0.09 -15.82
N ARG A 175 -12.04 -0.55 -15.23
CA ARG A 175 -11.92 -0.76 -13.79
C ARG A 175 -10.66 -0.04 -13.36
N ILE A 176 -10.79 0.98 -12.51
CA ILE A 176 -9.68 1.79 -12.02
C ILE A 176 -9.59 1.59 -10.51
N ARG A 177 -8.41 1.31 -9.99
CA ARG A 177 -8.17 1.26 -8.55
C ARG A 177 -7.11 2.28 -8.19
N GLN A 178 -7.39 3.16 -7.25
CA GLN A 178 -6.43 4.15 -6.76
C GLN A 178 -6.30 4.06 -5.24
N ILE A 179 -5.08 3.81 -4.76
CA ILE A 179 -4.72 3.75 -3.33
C ILE A 179 -3.50 4.64 -3.10
N GLY A 180 -3.63 5.65 -2.25
CA GLY A 180 -2.61 6.70 -2.13
C GLY A 180 -2.37 7.37 -3.49
N ASP A 181 -1.15 7.26 -4.01
CA ASP A 181 -0.76 7.72 -5.35
C ASP A 181 -0.67 6.60 -6.39
N ARG A 182 -0.85 5.34 -5.98
CA ARG A 182 -0.75 4.18 -6.88
C ARG A 182 -2.06 3.94 -7.59
N THR A 183 -1.98 3.81 -8.91
CA THR A 183 -3.12 3.60 -9.79
C THR A 183 -2.96 2.31 -10.58
N TRP A 184 -4.00 1.50 -10.59
CA TRP A 184 -4.17 0.36 -11.49
C TRP A 184 -5.33 0.65 -12.44
N VAL A 185 -5.17 0.27 -13.70
CA VAL A 185 -6.21 0.44 -14.72
C VAL A 185 -6.34 -0.86 -15.49
N TRP A 186 -7.57 -1.37 -15.56
CA TRP A 186 -7.97 -2.39 -16.51
C TRP A 186 -8.92 -1.76 -17.52
N LEU A 187 -8.65 -1.98 -18.80
CA LEU A 187 -9.52 -1.62 -19.91
C LEU A 187 -9.98 -2.90 -20.59
N ASN A 188 -11.29 -3.12 -20.65
CA ASN A 188 -11.90 -4.33 -21.24
C ASN A 188 -11.25 -5.62 -20.70
N ASP A 189 -11.13 -5.71 -19.37
CA ASP A 189 -10.56 -6.83 -18.62
C ASP A 189 -9.06 -7.10 -18.87
N LYS A 190 -8.37 -6.21 -19.59
CA LYS A 190 -6.91 -6.25 -19.77
C LYS A 190 -6.24 -5.20 -18.88
N LEU A 191 -5.21 -5.63 -18.13
CA LEU A 191 -4.40 -4.73 -17.32
C LEU A 191 -3.58 -3.80 -18.23
N VAL A 192 -3.80 -2.49 -18.13
CA VAL A 192 -3.10 -1.47 -18.93
C VAL A 192 -2.20 -0.56 -18.09
N VAL A 193 -2.43 -0.47 -16.78
CA VAL A 193 -1.52 0.18 -15.82
C VAL A 193 -1.46 -0.68 -14.56
N ASP A 194 -0.26 -1.05 -14.11
CA ASP A 194 -0.05 -1.91 -12.95
C ASP A 194 0.61 -1.16 -11.79
N GLY A 195 -0.21 -0.67 -10.85
CA GLY A 195 0.25 -0.13 -9.56
C GLY A 195 1.24 1.01 -9.65
N CYS A 196 1.21 1.76 -10.76
CA CYS A 196 2.14 2.84 -11.04
C CYS A 196 1.72 4.12 -10.33
N VAL A 197 2.69 4.96 -9.96
CA VAL A 197 2.43 6.26 -9.35
C VAL A 197 1.76 7.17 -10.37
N MET A 198 0.61 7.75 -10.02
CA MET A 198 0.00 8.87 -10.72
C MET A 198 0.57 10.17 -10.15
N GLU A 199 1.29 10.92 -10.96
CA GLU A 199 1.94 12.15 -10.53
C GLU A 199 0.91 13.28 -10.32
N ASN A 200 1.14 14.13 -9.31
CA ASN A 200 0.41 15.37 -9.19
C ASN A 200 0.82 16.33 -10.32
N TYR A 201 0.06 16.32 -11.42
CA TYR A 201 0.35 17.15 -12.60
C TYR A 201 0.46 18.65 -12.28
N TRP A 202 -0.35 19.13 -11.32
CA TRP A 202 -0.39 20.54 -10.94
C TRP A 202 0.87 20.96 -10.18
N ASP A 203 1.41 20.06 -9.36
CA ASP A 203 2.64 20.26 -8.60
C ASP A 203 3.33 18.91 -8.34
N ARG A 204 4.25 18.51 -9.23
CA ARG A 204 4.94 17.21 -9.18
C ARG A 204 5.85 17.04 -7.95
N SER A 205 6.10 18.11 -7.19
CA SER A 205 6.86 18.04 -5.93
C SER A 205 6.02 17.56 -4.75
N LYS A 206 4.69 17.49 -4.92
CA LYS A 206 3.73 17.08 -3.89
C LYS A 206 3.08 15.74 -4.23
N PRO A 207 2.62 14.98 -3.22
CA PRO A 207 1.78 13.80 -3.46
C PRO A 207 0.44 14.20 -4.08
N LEU A 208 -0.32 13.22 -4.56
CA LEU A 208 -1.73 13.43 -4.90
C LEU A 208 -2.51 13.94 -3.67
N PRO A 209 -3.55 14.76 -3.88
CA PRO A 209 -4.52 15.06 -2.83
C PRO A 209 -5.07 13.76 -2.20
N ALA A 210 -5.29 13.80 -0.88
CA ALA A 210 -5.85 12.66 -0.15
C ALA A 210 -7.29 12.35 -0.57
N LYS A 211 -8.05 13.40 -0.90
CA LYS A 211 -9.39 13.33 -1.51
C LYS A 211 -9.54 14.37 -2.60
N GLY A 212 -10.47 14.15 -3.52
CA GLY A 212 -10.92 15.14 -4.50
C GLY A 212 -11.97 14.57 -5.45
N PRO A 213 -12.51 15.37 -6.39
CA PRO A 213 -13.60 14.92 -7.25
C PRO A 213 -13.14 13.96 -8.36
N ILE A 214 -14.08 13.20 -8.90
CA ILE A 214 -13.94 12.54 -10.21
C ILE A 214 -14.38 13.55 -11.27
N MET A 215 -13.61 13.68 -12.36
CA MET A 215 -13.97 14.57 -13.47
C MET A 215 -13.93 13.82 -14.80
N LEU A 216 -15.00 13.94 -15.58
CA LEU A 216 -15.12 13.35 -16.91
C LEU A 216 -14.82 14.44 -17.94
N GLN A 217 -13.65 14.35 -18.55
CA GLN A 217 -13.20 15.31 -19.55
C GLN A 217 -14.07 15.25 -20.81
N THR A 218 -14.21 16.39 -21.47
CA THR A 218 -14.72 16.47 -22.82
C THR A 218 -13.77 17.26 -23.71
N HIS A 219 -13.46 16.74 -24.90
CA HIS A 219 -12.69 17.44 -25.92
C HIS A 219 -12.91 16.86 -27.32
N GLY A 220 -13.52 17.64 -28.22
CA GLY A 220 -13.42 17.44 -29.68
C GLY A 220 -14.36 16.42 -30.32
N GLY A 221 -15.12 15.63 -29.55
CA GLY A 221 -16.12 14.71 -30.10
C GLY A 221 -17.08 14.18 -29.03
N GLU A 222 -18.17 13.54 -29.47
CA GLU A 222 -19.17 12.99 -28.56
C GLU A 222 -18.57 11.90 -27.66
N ILE A 223 -18.87 11.98 -26.37
CA ILE A 223 -18.60 10.92 -25.40
C ILE A 223 -19.83 10.65 -24.54
N ARG A 224 -20.05 9.38 -24.26
CA ARG A 224 -21.16 8.88 -23.46
C ARG A 224 -20.63 8.01 -22.34
N TRP A 225 -21.25 8.12 -21.17
CA TRP A 225 -20.87 7.40 -19.96
C TRP A 225 -22.07 6.72 -19.33
N ARG A 226 -21.85 5.53 -18.77
CA ARG A 226 -22.84 4.80 -17.95
C ARG A 226 -22.16 3.87 -16.96
N ASN A 227 -22.92 3.31 -16.04
CA ASN A 227 -22.41 2.37 -15.03
C ASN A 227 -21.25 2.97 -14.21
N LEU A 228 -21.41 4.22 -13.76
CA LEU A 228 -20.43 4.91 -12.92
C LEU A 228 -20.61 4.42 -11.49
N PHE A 229 -19.81 3.44 -11.10
CA PHE A 229 -19.90 2.78 -9.81
C PHE A 229 -18.62 2.95 -9.02
N VAL A 230 -18.73 3.51 -7.83
CA VAL A 230 -17.61 3.68 -6.90
C VAL A 230 -17.77 2.69 -5.75
N ARG A 231 -16.68 2.01 -5.43
CA ARG A 231 -16.45 1.42 -4.12
C ARG A 231 -15.37 2.23 -3.45
N GLU A 232 -15.73 2.97 -2.42
CA GLU A 232 -14.72 3.59 -1.57
C GLU A 232 -13.93 2.50 -0.87
N ILE A 233 -12.62 2.54 -1.06
CA ILE A 233 -11.68 1.73 -0.29
C ILE A 233 -11.47 2.55 0.98
N GLY A 234 -12.46 2.46 1.86
CA GLY A 234 -12.55 3.35 3.00
C GLY A 234 -11.38 3.20 3.98
N PRO A 235 -11.21 4.19 4.87
CA PRO A 235 -10.63 3.96 6.19
C PRO A 235 -11.42 2.90 7.00
N ASP A 236 -12.64 2.54 6.55
CA ASP A 236 -13.55 1.53 7.09
C ASP A 236 -13.23 0.07 6.67
N ARG A 237 -11.95 -0.25 6.53
CA ARG A 237 -11.56 -1.51 7.15
C ARG A 237 -11.82 -1.31 8.64
N PRO A 238 -12.36 -2.28 9.40
CA PRO A 238 -12.30 -2.16 10.86
C PRO A 238 -10.86 -1.74 11.19
N ALA A 239 -10.65 -0.69 11.98
CA ALA A 239 -9.27 -0.24 12.22
C ALA A 239 -8.44 -1.44 12.72
N VAL A 240 -7.13 -1.42 12.45
CA VAL A 240 -6.21 -2.39 13.08
C VAL A 240 -6.57 -2.48 14.54
N ARG A 241 -6.97 -3.68 14.99
CA ARG A 241 -7.36 -3.88 16.37
C ARG A 241 -6.09 -3.93 17.20
N VAL A 242 -5.94 -2.97 18.10
CA VAL A 242 -4.78 -2.91 19.00
C VAL A 242 -5.16 -3.42 20.38
N GLU A 243 -4.60 -4.56 20.80
CA GLU A 243 -4.68 -5.03 22.18
C GLU A 243 -3.42 -4.55 22.90
N LYS A 244 -3.56 -3.60 23.82
CA LYS A 244 -2.41 -3.01 24.55
C LYS A 244 -2.06 -3.77 25.81
N ASP A 245 -0.81 -3.64 26.22
CA ASP A 245 -0.27 -4.10 27.51
C ASP A 245 -0.50 -5.58 27.80
N VAL A 246 -0.44 -6.38 26.74
CA VAL A 246 -0.55 -7.84 26.79
C VAL A 246 0.65 -8.42 27.52
N ALA A 247 0.39 -9.18 28.58
CA ALA A 247 1.42 -9.93 29.28
C ALA A 247 1.87 -11.12 28.42
N TYR A 248 3.15 -11.15 28.08
CA TYR A 248 3.77 -12.26 27.34
C TYR A 248 4.90 -12.95 28.12
N LEU A 249 5.24 -12.38 29.27
CA LEU A 249 6.13 -12.93 30.27
C LEU A 249 5.35 -13.27 31.56
N GLU A 250 6.04 -13.65 32.62
CA GLU A 250 5.47 -13.94 33.94
C GLU A 250 4.69 -12.72 34.49
N PRO A 251 3.67 -12.92 35.33
CA PRO A 251 2.84 -11.84 35.86
C PRO A 251 3.62 -10.69 36.51
N GLU A 252 4.75 -10.99 37.17
CA GLU A 252 5.60 -10.03 37.88
C GLU A 252 6.43 -9.15 36.94
N ARG A 253 6.56 -9.55 35.66
CA ARG A 253 7.36 -8.82 34.67
C ARG A 253 6.62 -7.57 34.20
N ALA A 254 7.34 -6.45 34.22
CA ALA A 254 6.82 -5.15 33.78
C ALA A 254 6.76 -5.04 32.25
N GLU A 255 7.58 -5.82 31.54
CA GLU A 255 7.65 -5.82 30.10
C GLU A 255 6.38 -6.44 29.50
N LYS A 256 5.65 -5.65 28.73
CA LYS A 256 4.40 -6.03 28.05
C LYS A 256 4.57 -5.96 26.54
N ALA A 257 3.52 -6.34 25.82
CA ALA A 257 3.43 -6.24 24.36
C ALA A 257 2.14 -5.55 23.92
N ASP A 258 2.17 -4.94 22.74
CA ASP A 258 0.99 -4.43 22.04
C ASP A 258 0.79 -5.30 20.80
N LEU A 259 -0.40 -5.89 20.68
CA LEU A 259 -0.79 -6.66 19.50
C LEU A 259 -1.49 -5.76 18.51
N TYR A 260 -1.05 -5.78 17.26
CA TYR A 260 -1.71 -5.14 16.14
C TYR A 260 -2.28 -6.25 15.25
N LEU A 261 -3.60 -6.39 15.26
CA LEU A 261 -4.28 -7.51 14.64
C LEU A 261 -4.94 -7.10 13.32
N PRO A 262 -5.03 -8.03 12.35
CA PRO A 262 -5.68 -7.74 11.09
C PRO A 262 -7.08 -7.15 11.30
N PRO A 263 -7.45 -6.15 10.48
CA PRO A 263 -8.70 -5.44 10.63
C PRO A 263 -9.92 -6.37 10.51
N VAL A 264 -9.83 -7.35 9.61
CA VAL A 264 -10.80 -8.44 9.44
C VAL A 264 -10.04 -9.75 9.49
N CYS A 265 -10.48 -10.67 10.35
CA CYS A 265 -10.03 -12.05 10.34
C CYS A 265 -11.10 -12.91 9.68
N GLU A 266 -10.78 -13.51 8.53
CA GLU A 266 -11.65 -14.44 7.82
C GLU A 266 -11.73 -15.75 8.63
N PRO A 267 -12.93 -16.29 8.89
CA PRO A 267 -13.07 -17.57 9.59
C PRO A 267 -12.26 -18.68 8.90
N GLY A 268 -11.46 -19.41 9.67
CA GLY A 268 -10.65 -20.53 9.17
C GLY A 268 -9.34 -20.13 8.47
N ARG A 269 -9.13 -18.84 8.16
CA ARG A 269 -7.85 -18.36 7.65
C ARG A 269 -6.84 -18.20 8.78
N LYS A 270 -5.59 -18.61 8.52
CA LYS A 270 -4.44 -18.32 9.38
C LYS A 270 -3.59 -17.20 8.79
N TYR A 271 -3.07 -16.34 9.66
CA TYR A 271 -2.30 -15.15 9.29
C TYR A 271 -0.86 -15.26 9.79
N PRO A 272 0.15 -14.85 9.01
CA PRO A 272 1.53 -14.83 9.48
C PRO A 272 1.73 -13.84 10.64
N GLY A 273 2.68 -14.15 11.53
CA GLY A 273 3.04 -13.34 12.68
C GLY A 273 4.27 -12.46 12.45
N ILE A 274 4.36 -11.30 13.11
CA ILE A 274 5.54 -10.44 13.11
C ILE A 274 5.85 -9.97 14.54
N VAL A 275 7.06 -10.23 15.04
CA VAL A 275 7.56 -9.61 16.27
C VAL A 275 8.23 -8.28 15.92
N ILE A 276 7.83 -7.19 16.61
CA ILE A 276 8.38 -5.86 16.43
C ILE A 276 9.23 -5.50 17.66
N ILE A 277 10.51 -5.21 17.44
CA ILE A 277 11.48 -5.00 18.52
C ILE A 277 11.97 -3.55 18.47
N HIS A 278 11.64 -2.78 19.52
CA HIS A 278 12.01 -1.38 19.58
C HIS A 278 13.52 -1.16 19.78
N GLY A 279 13.98 0.02 19.39
CA GLY A 279 15.34 0.48 19.59
C GLY A 279 15.43 1.37 20.83
N GLY A 280 16.61 1.94 21.07
CA GLY A 280 16.87 2.79 22.24
C GLY A 280 18.15 2.44 22.97
N GLY A 281 19.18 1.97 22.25
CA GLY A 281 20.50 1.67 22.82
C GLY A 281 20.48 0.63 23.94
N TRP A 282 19.51 -0.29 23.92
CA TRP A 282 19.28 -1.30 24.96
C TRP A 282 18.95 -0.75 26.36
N THR A 283 18.86 0.56 26.53
CA THR A 283 18.56 1.23 27.82
C THR A 283 17.22 1.97 27.82
N GLY A 284 16.56 2.05 26.67
CA GLY A 284 15.32 2.80 26.48
C GLY A 284 14.50 2.31 25.29
N GLY A 285 13.39 3.02 25.05
CA GLY A 285 12.39 2.73 24.02
C GLY A 285 11.14 2.08 24.60
N ASP A 286 10.11 1.96 23.76
CA ASP A 286 8.83 1.39 24.16
C ASP A 286 8.11 0.78 22.95
N LYS A 287 7.35 -0.29 23.19
CA LYS A 287 6.49 -1.00 22.23
C LYS A 287 5.48 -0.09 21.51
N GLY A 288 5.05 0.99 22.17
CA GLY A 288 4.12 1.99 21.66
C GLY A 288 4.82 3.17 20.97
N GLY A 289 6.14 3.11 20.77
CA GLY A 289 6.91 4.12 20.04
C GLY A 289 6.34 4.40 18.65
N GLY A 290 6.58 5.61 18.13
CA GLY A 290 5.99 6.04 16.86
C GLY A 290 6.40 5.18 15.66
N ARG A 291 7.63 4.66 15.65
CA ARG A 291 8.09 3.73 14.61
C ARG A 291 7.39 2.37 14.75
N GLU A 292 7.32 1.84 15.95
CA GLU A 292 6.72 0.54 16.26
C GLU A 292 5.23 0.55 15.92
N SER A 293 4.52 1.60 16.31
CA SER A 293 3.13 1.82 15.92
C SER A 293 2.96 1.95 14.41
N ASN A 294 3.87 2.65 13.71
CA ASN A 294 3.83 2.73 12.25
C ASN A 294 4.01 1.36 11.59
N ILE A 295 4.97 0.55 12.06
CA ILE A 295 5.23 -0.80 11.55
C ILE A 295 4.03 -1.72 11.84
N GLY A 296 3.58 -1.77 13.08
CA GLY A 296 2.48 -2.64 13.54
C GLY A 296 1.18 -2.38 12.79
N THR A 297 0.77 -1.12 12.68
CA THR A 297 -0.43 -0.75 11.92
C THR A 297 -0.28 -1.10 10.43
N THR A 298 0.86 -0.74 9.81
CA THR A 298 1.07 -0.98 8.37
C THR A 298 1.01 -2.47 8.04
N LEU A 299 1.68 -3.33 8.82
CA LEU A 299 1.71 -4.77 8.56
C LEU A 299 0.37 -5.43 8.93
N ALA A 300 -0.29 -5.01 10.01
CA ALA A 300 -1.62 -5.53 10.35
C ALA A 300 -2.66 -5.25 9.25
N GLU A 301 -2.60 -4.08 8.61
CA GLU A 301 -3.41 -3.77 7.42
C GLU A 301 -3.15 -4.72 6.25
N GLN A 302 -1.96 -5.32 6.16
CA GLN A 302 -1.62 -6.30 5.12
C GLN A 302 -1.92 -7.76 5.50
N GLY A 303 -2.61 -7.99 6.63
CA GLY A 303 -2.99 -9.32 7.09
C GLY A 303 -1.89 -10.02 7.87
N TYR A 304 -1.14 -9.29 8.70
CA TYR A 304 -0.20 -9.85 9.66
C TYR A 304 -0.72 -9.69 11.09
N VAL A 305 -0.47 -10.68 11.95
CA VAL A 305 -0.62 -10.54 13.40
C VAL A 305 0.70 -10.01 13.94
N CYS A 306 0.75 -8.74 14.31
CA CYS A 306 2.00 -8.13 14.79
C CYS A 306 2.00 -8.01 16.31
N MET A 307 3.17 -8.18 16.93
CA MET A 307 3.39 -8.09 18.36
C MET A 307 4.60 -7.20 18.62
N SER A 308 4.34 -5.96 19.05
CA SER A 308 5.39 -5.02 19.47
C SER A 308 5.70 -5.23 20.94
N ILE A 309 6.95 -5.47 21.29
CA ILE A 309 7.33 -5.91 22.66
C ILE A 309 8.23 -4.89 23.35
N ASN A 310 8.00 -4.71 24.66
CA ASN A 310 9.03 -4.25 25.57
C ASN A 310 9.90 -5.44 25.96
N TYR A 311 11.19 -5.23 26.17
CA TYR A 311 12.16 -6.22 26.66
C TYR A 311 13.01 -5.61 27.76
N ALA A 312 13.74 -6.43 28.51
CA ALA A 312 14.60 -6.00 29.61
C ALA A 312 15.61 -4.94 29.16
N LEU A 313 15.51 -3.74 29.73
CA LEU A 313 16.39 -2.62 29.44
C LEU A 313 17.50 -2.50 30.47
N ALA A 314 18.71 -2.26 29.98
CA ALA A 314 19.87 -2.05 30.82
C ALA A 314 19.73 -0.76 31.63
N GLY A 315 20.04 -0.87 32.92
CA GLY A 315 20.11 0.25 33.85
C GLY A 315 21.47 0.31 34.56
N PRO A 316 21.72 1.32 35.39
CA PRO A 316 22.96 1.41 36.16
C PRO A 316 23.19 0.14 37.00
N GLY A 317 24.25 -0.61 36.68
CA GLY A 317 24.61 -1.87 37.36
C GLY A 317 23.72 -3.07 37.03
N ALA A 318 22.76 -2.94 36.12
CA ALA A 318 21.82 -3.98 35.72
C ALA A 318 21.99 -4.29 34.23
N ALA A 319 22.98 -5.14 33.91
CA ALA A 319 23.16 -5.67 32.57
C ALA A 319 22.00 -6.60 32.20
N THR A 320 21.65 -6.65 30.92
CA THR A 320 20.44 -7.35 30.44
C THR A 320 20.69 -8.43 29.41
N PHE A 321 21.93 -8.67 28.98
CA PHE A 321 22.23 -9.81 28.13
C PHE A 321 22.52 -11.07 28.97
N PRO A 322 21.95 -12.25 28.66
CA PRO A 322 21.10 -12.58 27.51
C PRO A 322 19.58 -12.40 27.75
N GLN A 323 19.16 -11.88 28.90
CA GLN A 323 17.74 -11.74 29.25
C GLN A 323 16.92 -10.99 28.17
N ASN A 324 17.44 -9.91 27.60
CA ASN A 324 16.74 -9.13 26.56
C ASN A 324 16.48 -9.92 25.27
N ILE A 325 17.43 -10.73 24.79
CA ILE A 325 17.23 -11.60 23.62
C ILE A 325 16.34 -12.80 23.98
N GLN A 326 16.46 -13.34 25.20
CA GLN A 326 15.57 -14.39 25.69
C GLN A 326 14.11 -13.92 25.68
N GLU A 327 13.84 -12.68 26.06
CA GLU A 327 12.48 -12.12 26.01
C GLU A 327 11.96 -11.94 24.58
N CYS A 328 12.81 -11.53 23.64
CA CYS A 328 12.47 -11.53 22.21
C CYS A 328 12.09 -12.95 21.73
N LYS A 329 12.86 -13.96 22.14
CA LYS A 329 12.60 -15.39 21.86
C LYS A 329 11.30 -15.88 22.51
N ARG A 330 10.99 -15.41 23.72
CA ARG A 330 9.73 -15.71 24.41
C ARG A 330 8.52 -15.08 23.73
N ALA A 331 8.66 -13.90 23.11
CA ALA A 331 7.60 -13.33 22.30
C ALA A 331 7.21 -14.25 21.12
N VAL A 332 8.20 -14.85 20.45
CA VAL A 332 7.96 -15.84 19.39
C VAL A 332 7.23 -17.08 19.94
N ARG A 333 7.69 -17.63 21.07
CA ARG A 333 7.01 -18.77 21.74
C ARG A 333 5.57 -18.41 22.12
N TRP A 334 5.36 -17.21 22.64
CA TRP A 334 4.05 -16.74 23.06
C TRP A 334 3.09 -16.63 21.86
N LEU A 335 3.53 -16.12 20.71
CA LEU A 335 2.73 -16.12 19.48
C LEU A 335 2.35 -17.54 19.05
N ARG A 336 3.29 -18.49 19.07
CA ARG A 336 3.01 -19.90 18.74
C ARG A 336 2.01 -20.53 19.70
N LYS A 337 2.20 -20.35 21.01
CA LYS A 337 1.30 -20.82 22.08
C LYS A 337 -0.11 -20.23 21.96
N ASN A 338 -0.23 -18.99 21.48
CA ASN A 338 -1.50 -18.29 21.31
C ASN A 338 -2.05 -18.34 19.87
N ALA A 339 -1.47 -19.19 18.98
CA ALA A 339 -1.79 -19.17 17.56
C ALA A 339 -3.28 -19.37 17.27
N ALA A 340 -3.95 -20.28 17.99
CA ALA A 340 -5.38 -20.51 17.85
C ALA A 340 -6.22 -19.27 18.22
N ARG A 341 -5.89 -18.58 19.32
CA ARG A 341 -6.59 -17.36 19.78
C ARG A 341 -6.48 -16.23 18.76
N LEU A 342 -5.32 -16.15 18.10
CA LEU A 342 -4.96 -15.06 17.21
C LEU A 342 -5.27 -15.34 15.73
N GLN A 343 -5.77 -16.54 15.41
CA GLN A 343 -5.81 -17.04 14.03
C GLN A 343 -4.43 -16.91 13.34
N LEU A 344 -3.35 -17.12 14.08
CA LEU A 344 -1.98 -17.01 13.59
C LEU A 344 -1.49 -18.36 13.03
N ASP A 345 -0.68 -18.29 11.98
CA ASP A 345 0.07 -19.43 11.47
C ASP A 345 1.39 -19.57 12.26
N SER A 346 1.49 -20.58 13.13
CA SER A 346 2.64 -20.79 14.04
C SER A 346 3.95 -21.08 13.32
N GLU A 347 3.86 -21.50 12.05
CA GLU A 347 5.00 -21.83 11.21
C GLU A 347 5.52 -20.64 10.42
N ARG A 348 4.88 -19.47 10.54
CA ARG A 348 5.15 -18.31 9.69
C ARG A 348 5.26 -17.04 10.53
N ILE A 349 6.34 -16.94 11.29
CA ILE A 349 6.62 -15.79 12.16
C ILE A 349 7.89 -15.11 11.68
N GLY A 350 7.83 -13.81 11.39
CA GLY A 350 9.00 -12.98 11.13
C GLY A 350 9.31 -12.01 12.27
N ALA A 351 10.38 -11.24 12.12
CA ALA A 351 10.72 -10.15 13.05
C ALA A 351 11.24 -8.90 12.33
N ILE A 352 11.01 -7.73 12.92
CA ILE A 352 11.50 -6.43 12.43
C ILE A 352 11.82 -5.53 13.62
N GLY A 353 12.90 -4.75 13.52
CA GLY A 353 13.30 -3.85 14.59
C GLY A 353 14.42 -2.93 14.15
N GLY A 354 14.60 -1.80 14.84
CA GLY A 354 15.62 -0.81 14.44
C GLY A 354 16.61 -0.44 15.53
N SER A 355 17.85 -0.16 15.12
CA SER A 355 18.99 0.15 16.01
C SER A 355 19.26 -1.03 16.97
N ALA A 356 19.20 -0.83 18.29
CA ALA A 356 19.26 -1.91 19.28
C ALA A 356 18.23 -3.03 19.03
N GLY A 357 17.01 -2.68 18.58
CA GLY A 357 16.01 -3.67 18.17
C GLY A 357 16.35 -4.35 16.85
N GLY A 358 17.11 -3.69 15.97
CA GLY A 358 17.64 -4.29 14.75
C GLY A 358 18.76 -5.29 15.05
N HIS A 359 19.62 -4.99 16.03
CA HIS A 359 20.58 -5.95 16.59
C HIS A 359 19.86 -7.19 17.15
N LEU A 360 18.86 -7.02 18.01
CA LEU A 360 18.09 -8.13 18.56
C LEU A 360 17.30 -8.90 17.49
N THR A 361 16.80 -8.22 16.46
CA THR A 361 16.14 -8.87 15.30
C THR A 361 17.12 -9.75 14.54
N ALA A 362 18.31 -9.23 14.24
CA ALA A 362 19.36 -10.00 13.56
C ALA A 362 19.81 -11.19 14.43
N LEU A 363 20.04 -10.98 15.74
CA LEU A 363 20.43 -12.03 16.66
C LEU A 363 19.33 -13.10 16.78
N LEU A 364 18.06 -12.72 16.85
CA LEU A 364 16.93 -13.65 16.89
C LEU A 364 16.87 -14.53 15.64
N ALA A 365 17.21 -13.98 14.47
CA ALA A 365 17.23 -14.72 13.21
C ALA A 365 18.29 -15.83 13.19
N VAL A 366 19.46 -15.55 13.76
CA VAL A 366 20.67 -16.41 13.64
C VAL A 366 21.01 -17.19 14.90
N SER A 367 20.20 -17.11 15.96
CA SER A 367 20.46 -17.84 17.20
C SER A 367 19.51 -19.02 17.35
N GLY A 368 19.81 -20.14 16.69
CA GLY A 368 19.12 -21.40 16.96
C GLY A 368 19.45 -21.97 18.35
N PRO A 369 18.78 -23.07 18.76
CA PRO A 369 18.99 -23.71 20.07
C PRO A 369 20.46 -24.06 20.37
N GLU A 370 21.24 -24.37 19.34
CA GLU A 370 22.67 -24.69 19.41
C GLU A 370 23.54 -23.55 19.94
N VAL A 371 23.08 -22.30 19.84
CA VAL A 371 23.78 -21.13 20.40
C VAL A 371 23.67 -21.10 21.94
N GLY A 372 22.71 -21.82 22.53
CA GLY A 372 22.61 -21.99 23.99
C GLY A 372 22.07 -20.78 24.75
N ILE A 373 21.42 -19.84 24.06
CA ILE A 373 20.81 -18.64 24.65
C ILE A 373 19.28 -18.67 24.64
N ASP A 374 18.68 -19.83 24.36
CA ASP A 374 17.23 -20.01 24.43
C ASP A 374 16.72 -19.96 25.88
N PRO A 375 15.55 -19.36 26.13
CA PRO A 375 14.90 -19.40 27.44
C PRO A 375 14.43 -20.82 27.77
N GLN A 376 14.21 -21.13 29.05
CA GLN A 376 13.70 -22.44 29.48
C GLN A 376 12.17 -22.50 29.47
N GLU A 377 11.52 -21.34 29.62
CA GLU A 377 10.07 -21.20 29.72
C GLU A 377 9.39 -21.49 28.39
N ASP A 378 8.32 -22.29 28.40
CA ASP A 378 7.58 -22.68 27.19
C ASP A 378 8.47 -23.40 26.14
N ALA A 379 9.47 -24.18 26.58
CA ALA A 379 10.44 -24.87 25.72
C ALA A 379 9.83 -25.81 24.65
N ASP A 380 8.58 -26.23 24.82
CA ASP A 380 7.84 -27.01 23.81
C ASP A 380 7.57 -26.22 22.52
N TYR A 381 7.70 -24.89 22.55
CA TYR A 381 7.56 -24.02 21.39
C TYR A 381 8.95 -23.57 20.89
N SER A 382 9.17 -23.67 19.58
CA SER A 382 10.40 -23.14 18.97
C SER A 382 10.50 -21.62 19.15
N CYS A 383 11.72 -21.08 19.13
CA CYS A 383 12.01 -19.64 19.03
C CYS A 383 12.42 -19.19 17.63
N ARG A 384 12.58 -20.12 16.66
CA ARG A 384 13.03 -19.79 15.30
C ARG A 384 12.01 -18.93 14.56
N ILE A 385 12.47 -17.97 13.78
CA ILE A 385 11.65 -17.14 12.88
C ILE A 385 11.94 -17.52 11.41
N GLN A 386 11.04 -17.16 10.50
CA GLN A 386 11.08 -17.54 9.09
C GLN A 386 11.50 -16.39 8.15
N ALA A 387 11.55 -15.16 8.64
CA ALA A 387 12.06 -14.00 7.91
C ALA A 387 12.43 -12.88 8.88
N ALA A 388 13.46 -12.09 8.56
CA ALA A 388 13.87 -10.97 9.42
C ALA A 388 14.17 -9.68 8.65
N VAL A 389 13.78 -8.55 9.23
CA VAL A 389 14.06 -7.20 8.69
C VAL A 389 14.79 -6.35 9.74
N PRO A 390 16.12 -6.46 9.86
CA PRO A 390 16.91 -5.58 10.71
C PRO A 390 17.05 -4.17 10.10
N LEU A 391 16.63 -3.13 10.82
CA LEU A 391 16.81 -1.72 10.41
C LEU A 391 18.06 -1.16 11.12
N TYR A 392 19.03 -0.69 10.32
CA TYR A 392 20.28 -0.07 10.76
C TYR A 392 20.91 -0.74 12.02
N PRO A 393 21.15 -2.08 11.97
CA PRO A 393 21.53 -2.85 13.14
C PRO A 393 23.03 -2.77 13.48
N HIS A 394 23.38 -2.91 14.77
CA HIS A 394 24.69 -3.44 15.15
C HIS A 394 24.66 -4.96 14.92
N CYS A 395 25.44 -5.46 13.97
CA CYS A 395 25.35 -6.87 13.56
C CYS A 395 26.69 -7.53 13.22
N ALA A 396 27.78 -6.77 13.13
CA ALA A 396 29.13 -7.31 12.98
C ALA A 396 29.82 -7.47 14.36
N ALA A 397 30.85 -8.31 14.41
CA ALA A 397 31.56 -8.69 15.64
C ALA A 397 32.51 -7.62 16.19
N SER A 398 32.75 -6.56 15.43
CA SER A 398 33.65 -5.49 15.83
C SER A 398 33.05 -4.53 16.87
N TRP A 399 31.72 -4.59 17.08
CA TRP A 399 31.01 -3.70 18.01
C TRP A 399 31.44 -2.24 17.85
N GLU A 400 31.38 -1.72 16.63
CA GLU A 400 31.77 -0.35 16.33
C GLU A 400 30.56 0.57 16.27
N GLY A 401 30.73 1.79 16.78
CA GLY A 401 29.80 2.90 16.62
C GLY A 401 30.50 4.13 16.04
N GLN A 402 29.73 5.20 15.79
CA GLN A 402 30.19 6.47 15.24
C GLN A 402 30.71 6.37 13.79
N VAL A 403 30.71 7.49 13.06
CA VAL A 403 31.37 7.59 11.75
C VAL A 403 32.41 8.71 11.83
N PRO A 404 33.73 8.42 11.76
CA PRO A 404 34.34 7.11 11.44
C PRO A 404 34.17 6.05 12.55
N PRO A 405 34.20 4.73 12.20
CA PRO A 405 33.99 3.64 13.15
C PRO A 405 34.96 3.66 14.33
N LYS A 406 34.43 3.47 15.53
CA LYS A 406 35.18 3.30 16.77
C LYS A 406 34.64 2.11 17.57
N PRO A 407 35.49 1.16 18.01
CA PRO A 407 35.05 0.05 18.84
C PRO A 407 34.48 0.53 20.19
N TYR A 408 33.40 -0.11 20.64
CA TYR A 408 32.94 0.01 22.01
C TYR A 408 33.83 -0.82 22.93
N THR A 409 34.26 -0.22 24.05
CA THR A 409 34.94 -0.96 25.13
C THR A 409 33.96 -1.50 26.17
N SER A 410 32.79 -0.86 26.28
CA SER A 410 31.69 -1.20 27.17
C SER A 410 30.36 -0.85 26.52
N LEU A 411 29.33 -1.68 26.72
CA LEU A 411 27.94 -1.37 26.36
C LEU A 411 27.04 -1.68 27.55
N PRO A 412 25.97 -0.88 27.79
CA PRO A 412 25.11 -1.05 28.97
C PRO A 412 24.48 -2.45 29.13
N MET A 413 24.25 -3.15 28.03
CA MET A 413 23.66 -4.50 28.07
C MET A 413 24.60 -5.58 28.63
N PHE A 414 25.91 -5.34 28.71
CA PHE A 414 26.88 -6.33 29.17
C PHE A 414 27.35 -6.05 30.60
N ALA A 415 27.49 -7.13 31.38
CA ALA A 415 27.98 -7.06 32.75
C ALA A 415 29.47 -6.74 32.84
N GLN A 416 30.23 -7.00 31.77
CA GLN A 416 31.70 -6.86 31.73
C GLN A 416 32.15 -6.17 30.44
N PRO A 417 33.26 -5.39 30.50
CA PRO A 417 33.90 -4.82 29.32
C PRO A 417 34.34 -5.89 28.31
N LEU A 418 34.48 -5.50 27.04
CA LEU A 418 34.87 -6.41 25.96
C LEU A 418 36.21 -7.11 26.22
N ALA A 419 37.18 -6.39 26.80
CA ALA A 419 38.51 -6.91 27.09
C ALA A 419 38.49 -8.05 28.12
N ASP A 420 37.56 -8.00 29.08
CA ASP A 420 37.49 -8.94 30.20
C ASP A 420 36.59 -10.14 29.87
N ALA A 421 35.62 -9.97 28.97
CA ALA A 421 34.63 -10.99 28.63
C ALA A 421 34.35 -11.08 27.11
N PRO A 422 35.35 -11.37 26.26
CA PRO A 422 35.16 -11.43 24.82
C PRO A 422 34.11 -12.48 24.39
N ALA A 423 34.04 -13.63 25.07
CA ALA A 423 33.06 -14.67 24.80
C ALA A 423 31.61 -14.20 25.05
N LEU A 424 31.38 -13.34 26.05
CA LEU A 424 30.06 -12.75 26.31
C LEU A 424 29.64 -11.85 25.13
N TRP A 425 30.55 -11.02 24.64
CA TRP A 425 30.28 -10.13 23.51
C TRP A 425 30.10 -10.88 22.19
N ASP A 426 30.88 -11.94 21.97
CA ASP A 426 30.72 -12.84 20.82
C ASP A 426 29.34 -13.54 20.87
N SER A 427 28.89 -13.97 22.04
CA SER A 427 27.57 -14.61 22.20
C SER A 427 26.39 -13.69 21.84
N ALA A 428 26.59 -12.37 21.88
CA ALA A 428 25.60 -11.38 21.47
C ALA A 428 25.79 -10.89 20.03
N SER A 429 26.82 -11.33 19.30
CA SER A 429 27.13 -10.83 17.97
C SER A 429 26.45 -11.66 16.87
N PRO A 430 25.49 -11.11 16.09
CA PRO A 430 24.78 -11.89 15.08
C PRO A 430 25.70 -12.56 14.04
N ILE A 431 26.73 -11.87 13.56
CA ILE A 431 27.64 -12.44 12.54
C ILE A 431 28.38 -13.71 13.01
N LYS A 432 28.51 -13.92 14.33
CA LYS A 432 29.20 -15.08 14.91
C LYS A 432 28.37 -16.36 14.92
N HIS A 433 27.06 -16.24 14.72
CA HIS A 433 26.11 -17.34 14.85
C HIS A 433 25.48 -17.76 13.51
N LEU A 434 25.87 -17.12 12.41
CA LEU A 434 25.34 -17.42 11.08
C LEU A 434 25.46 -18.92 10.75
N SER A 435 24.33 -19.49 10.34
CA SER A 435 24.20 -20.88 9.95
C SER A 435 23.33 -20.99 8.69
N LYS A 436 23.58 -22.02 7.87
CA LYS A 436 22.88 -22.24 6.59
C LYS A 436 21.36 -22.44 6.72
N ASP A 437 20.87 -22.73 7.93
CA ASP A 437 19.45 -22.91 8.24
C ASP A 437 18.78 -21.64 8.78
N ASP A 438 19.50 -20.51 8.78
CA ASP A 438 18.94 -19.20 9.14
C ASP A 438 17.94 -18.71 8.09
N PRO A 439 16.93 -17.92 8.52
CA PRO A 439 15.91 -17.40 7.62
C PRO A 439 16.48 -16.31 6.69
N PRO A 440 15.80 -16.06 5.54
CA PRO A 440 16.13 -14.93 4.69
C PRO A 440 16.02 -13.60 5.46
N MET A 441 16.89 -12.66 5.12
CA MET A 441 16.98 -11.35 5.74
C MET A 441 16.94 -10.20 4.73
N LEU A 442 16.27 -9.11 5.10
CA LEU A 442 16.32 -7.83 4.40
C LEU A 442 16.80 -6.75 5.37
N ILE A 443 17.99 -6.22 5.14
CA ILE A 443 18.58 -5.16 5.96
C ILE A 443 18.31 -3.81 5.31
N LEU A 444 17.82 -2.85 6.10
CA LEU A 444 17.60 -1.47 5.64
C LEU A 444 18.55 -0.53 6.38
N HIS A 445 19.39 0.23 5.69
CA HIS A 445 20.38 1.11 6.34
C HIS A 445 20.60 2.41 5.57
N GLY A 446 20.62 3.55 6.27
CA GLY A 446 20.81 4.88 5.66
C GLY A 446 22.28 5.30 5.50
N THR A 447 22.62 6.03 4.44
CA THR A 447 24.02 6.49 4.22
C THR A 447 24.43 7.66 5.13
N ALA A 448 23.45 8.37 5.73
CA ALA A 448 23.70 9.47 6.66
C ALA A 448 23.63 9.04 8.13
N ASP A 449 23.67 7.73 8.41
CA ASP A 449 23.80 7.18 9.75
C ASP A 449 25.16 7.57 10.36
N LYS A 450 25.12 8.21 11.54
CA LYS A 450 26.30 8.61 12.31
C LYS A 450 26.44 7.86 13.63
N THR A 451 25.52 6.96 13.93
CA THR A 451 25.47 6.19 15.17
C THR A 451 26.01 4.79 14.93
N THR A 452 25.47 4.10 13.93
CA THR A 452 25.87 2.76 13.54
C THR A 452 26.50 2.84 12.15
N PRO A 453 27.77 2.46 11.97
CA PRO A 453 28.39 2.47 10.66
C PRO A 453 27.65 1.56 9.67
N LEU A 454 27.38 2.04 8.46
CA LEU A 454 26.80 1.24 7.36
C LEU A 454 27.59 -0.06 7.08
N ASP A 455 28.90 -0.01 7.27
CA ASP A 455 29.79 -1.16 7.08
C ASP A 455 29.47 -2.35 8.01
N GLN A 456 28.78 -2.13 9.14
CA GLN A 456 28.23 -3.22 9.97
C GLN A 456 27.27 -4.10 9.15
N SER A 457 26.28 -3.47 8.52
CA SER A 457 25.30 -4.16 7.68
C SER A 457 25.91 -4.75 6.41
N GLN A 458 26.88 -4.06 5.81
CA GLN A 458 27.57 -4.58 4.62
C GLN A 458 28.38 -5.85 4.95
N ARG A 459 29.14 -5.87 6.05
CA ARG A 459 29.89 -7.06 6.49
C ARG A 459 28.97 -8.23 6.83
N PHE A 460 27.92 -7.98 7.60
CA PHE A 460 26.98 -9.03 7.99
C PHE A 460 26.23 -9.61 6.78
N CYS A 461 25.73 -8.76 5.87
CA CYS A 461 25.05 -9.21 4.65
C CYS A 461 25.96 -10.06 3.74
N ARG A 462 27.23 -9.66 3.58
CA ARG A 462 28.22 -10.47 2.85
C ARG A 462 28.43 -11.84 3.51
N ALA A 463 28.71 -11.86 4.81
CA ALA A 463 28.95 -13.10 5.55
C ALA A 463 27.74 -14.06 5.53
N ALA A 464 26.52 -13.52 5.62
CA ALA A 464 25.29 -14.31 5.52
C ALA A 464 25.18 -14.98 4.14
N ASN A 465 25.37 -14.23 3.06
CA ASN A 465 25.32 -14.78 1.70
C ASN A 465 26.46 -15.79 1.44
N GLU A 466 27.68 -15.53 1.94
CA GLU A 466 28.81 -16.47 1.87
C GLU A 466 28.53 -17.77 2.62
N SER A 467 27.70 -17.73 3.65
CA SER A 467 27.25 -18.90 4.43
C SER A 467 26.01 -19.58 3.83
N GLY A 468 25.51 -19.12 2.68
CA GLY A 468 24.35 -19.66 1.98
C GLY A 468 22.99 -19.14 2.50
N VAL A 469 22.99 -18.14 3.38
CA VAL A 469 21.77 -17.51 3.92
C VAL A 469 21.38 -16.33 3.03
N PRO A 470 20.17 -16.33 2.41
CA PRO A 470 19.75 -15.22 1.57
C PRO A 470 19.66 -13.91 2.37
N CYS A 471 20.51 -12.94 2.05
CA CYS A 471 20.50 -11.64 2.70
C CYS A 471 20.55 -10.51 1.68
N GLU A 472 19.57 -9.63 1.71
CA GLU A 472 19.51 -8.42 0.88
C GLU A 472 19.84 -7.19 1.74
N LEU A 473 20.62 -6.25 1.22
CA LEU A 473 20.89 -4.97 1.87
C LEU A 473 20.38 -3.84 0.97
N MET A 474 19.36 -3.14 1.44
CA MET A 474 18.87 -1.91 0.82
C MET A 474 19.49 -0.70 1.52
N ILE A 475 20.26 0.07 0.75
CA ILE A 475 20.90 1.29 1.20
C ILE A 475 19.99 2.47 0.85
N ILE A 476 19.60 3.26 1.86
CA ILE A 476 18.72 4.41 1.68
C ILE A 476 19.56 5.69 1.68
N GLU A 477 19.76 6.24 0.48
CA GLU A 477 20.62 7.41 0.28
C GLU A 477 20.12 8.62 1.08
N GLY A 478 21.01 9.20 1.89
CA GLY A 478 20.73 10.35 2.74
C GLY A 478 19.84 10.09 3.95
N ALA A 479 19.42 8.85 4.22
CA ALA A 479 18.64 8.55 5.42
C ALA A 479 19.51 8.56 6.69
N PRO A 480 19.04 9.16 7.81
CA PRO A 480 19.77 9.21 9.07
C PRO A 480 19.67 7.87 9.83
N HIS A 481 20.24 7.79 11.03
CA HIS A 481 20.21 6.57 11.87
C HIS A 481 18.80 6.06 12.18
N SER A 482 17.82 6.93 12.45
CA SER A 482 16.49 6.48 12.83
C SER A 482 15.45 6.87 11.79
N PHE A 483 14.72 5.88 11.29
CA PHE A 483 13.57 6.05 10.42
C PHE A 483 12.54 4.92 10.61
N HIS A 484 11.29 5.21 10.23
CA HIS A 484 10.20 4.22 10.15
C HIS A 484 10.04 3.71 8.71
N LEU A 485 8.90 3.12 8.33
CA LEU A 485 8.70 2.57 6.97
C LEU A 485 8.49 3.62 5.87
N GLN A 486 8.43 4.90 6.22
CA GLN A 486 8.16 6.00 5.29
C GLN A 486 9.09 7.20 5.56
N PRO A 487 10.43 7.02 5.56
CA PRO A 487 11.34 8.14 5.68
C PRO A 487 11.11 9.14 4.55
N ARG A 488 11.58 10.38 4.75
CA ARG A 488 11.51 11.44 3.74
C ARG A 488 12.13 11.03 2.39
N GLN A 489 13.14 10.18 2.43
CA GLN A 489 13.94 9.75 1.28
C GLN A 489 13.15 8.82 0.35
N GLN A 490 12.33 7.92 0.88
CA GLN A 490 11.65 6.88 0.12
C GLN A 490 10.56 6.19 0.96
N ASP A 491 9.45 5.79 0.34
CA ASP A 491 8.50 4.87 0.96
C ASP A 491 9.02 3.42 0.91
N LEU A 492 9.30 2.84 2.08
CA LEU A 492 9.86 1.49 2.23
C LEU A 492 8.77 0.42 2.43
N ARG A 493 7.49 0.81 2.58
CA ARG A 493 6.39 -0.14 2.80
C ARG A 493 6.30 -1.19 1.69
N PRO A 494 6.34 -0.86 0.38
CA PRO A 494 6.24 -1.87 -0.68
C PRO A 494 7.36 -2.91 -0.61
N VAL A 495 8.57 -2.49 -0.21
CA VAL A 495 9.74 -3.36 -0.11
C VAL A 495 9.59 -4.31 1.09
N VAL A 496 9.28 -3.76 2.27
CA VAL A 496 9.14 -4.56 3.50
C VAL A 496 7.94 -5.50 3.42
N ILE A 497 6.79 -5.02 2.92
CA ILE A 497 5.60 -5.85 2.72
C ILE A 497 5.89 -6.93 1.68
N GLY A 498 6.51 -6.58 0.55
CA GLY A 498 6.84 -7.56 -0.50
C GLY A 498 7.79 -8.65 -0.01
N PHE A 499 8.78 -8.29 0.82
CA PHE A 499 9.70 -9.24 1.44
C PHE A 499 8.97 -10.21 2.39
N PHE A 500 8.17 -9.69 3.32
CA PHE A 500 7.40 -10.57 4.21
C PHE A 500 6.36 -11.39 3.45
N ASP A 501 5.69 -10.83 2.44
CA ASP A 501 4.70 -11.56 1.64
C ASP A 501 5.35 -12.75 0.93
N LYS A 502 6.52 -12.55 0.32
CA LYS A 502 7.31 -13.60 -0.35
C LYS A 502 7.69 -14.75 0.59
N HIS A 503 8.01 -14.46 1.84
CA HIS A 503 8.59 -15.44 2.76
C HIS A 503 7.60 -16.01 3.80
N LEU A 504 6.54 -15.27 4.12
CA LEU A 504 5.60 -15.62 5.19
C LEU A 504 4.16 -15.79 4.71
N LYS A 505 3.75 -15.34 3.52
CA LYS A 505 2.43 -15.72 3.01
C LYS A 505 2.53 -17.04 2.24
N PRO A 506 1.49 -17.89 2.26
CA PRO A 506 1.45 -19.03 1.37
C PRO A 506 1.51 -18.51 -0.08
N ASN A 507 2.37 -19.11 -0.90
CA ASN A 507 2.32 -18.90 -2.34
C ASN A 507 0.93 -19.36 -2.80
N GLY A 508 0.14 -18.42 -3.33
CA GLY A 508 -1.21 -18.70 -3.83
C GLY A 508 -1.21 -19.61 -5.05
#